data_AF-A0A6G0YI88-F1
#
_entry.id   AF-A0A6G0YI88-F1
#
_cell.length_a   1.000
_cell.length_b   1.000
_cell.length_c   1.000
_cell.angle_alpha   90.00
_cell.angle_beta   90.00
_cell.angle_gamma   90.00
#
_symmetry.space_group_name_H-M   'P 1'
#
loop_
_entity.id
_entity.type
_entity.pdbx_description
1 polymer ?
#
loop_
_entity_poly.entity_id
_entity_poly.type
_entity_poly.pdbx_seq_one_letter_code
_entity_poly.pdbx_strand_id
1 'polypeptide(L)'
;MSIESAAKCEIRAVIRYLVAKEKSPHEIFNEVRTVYGEGHMNRTSVYKWCREFKNGRTNVHDDLRSGRPSILTDDVVKKVENAVRDDRRLTLDELSAMFPQLSRSLLHETITETLGFHKLCARWV
;
A
#
# COMPACT_ATOMS: atom_id res chain seq x y z
N MET A 1 -16.00 -23.17 -24.10
CA MET A 1 -16.45 -21.80 -23.79
C MET A 1 -15.49 -21.26 -22.75
N SER A 2 -14.58 -20.37 -23.15
CA SER A 2 -13.57 -19.77 -22.26
C SER A 2 -14.10 -18.41 -21.81
N ILE A 3 -14.03 -18.11 -20.51
CA ILE A 3 -14.37 -16.77 -20.01
C ILE A 3 -13.15 -15.87 -20.25
N GLU A 4 -13.11 -15.18 -21.39
CA GLU A 4 -11.92 -14.45 -21.84
C GLU A 4 -11.62 -13.19 -21.00
N SER A 5 -12.59 -12.65 -20.26
CA SER A 5 -12.45 -11.40 -19.49
C SER A 5 -12.89 -11.57 -18.03
N ALA A 6 -12.26 -12.49 -17.30
CA ALA A 6 -12.47 -12.61 -15.86
C ALA A 6 -11.51 -11.72 -15.07
N ALA A 7 -12.03 -10.99 -14.09
CA ALA A 7 -11.23 -10.23 -13.15
C ALA A 7 -10.43 -11.17 -12.23
N LYS A 8 -9.24 -10.73 -11.80
CA LYS A 8 -8.38 -11.55 -10.93
C LYS A 8 -9.06 -11.97 -9.63
N CYS A 9 -9.88 -11.10 -9.04
CA CYS A 9 -10.62 -11.42 -7.82
C CYS A 9 -11.68 -12.51 -8.04
N GLU A 10 -12.28 -12.60 -9.23
CA GLU A 10 -13.26 -13.65 -9.57
C GLU A 10 -12.57 -15.02 -9.61
N ILE A 11 -11.42 -15.11 -10.29
CA ILE A 11 -10.62 -16.35 -10.35
C ILE A 11 -10.17 -16.75 -8.94
N ARG A 12 -9.76 -15.79 -8.10
CA ARG A 12 -9.39 -16.04 -6.70
C ARG A 12 -10.56 -16.52 -5.86
N ALA A 13 -11.77 -16.02 -6.10
CA ALA A 13 -12.99 -16.50 -5.42
C ALA A 13 -13.28 -17.96 -5.78
N VAL A 14 -13.12 -18.34 -7.06
CA VAL A 14 -13.24 -19.75 -7.48
C VAL A 14 -12.16 -20.61 -6.85
N ILE A 15 -10.90 -20.15 -6.80
CA ILE A 15 -9.83 -20.87 -6.10
C ILE A 15 -10.21 -21.09 -4.64
N ARG A 16 -10.73 -20.08 -3.94
CA ARG A 16 -11.18 -20.20 -2.54
C ARG A 16 -12.26 -21.27 -2.38
N TYR A 17 -13.24 -21.27 -3.28
CA TYR A 17 -14.31 -22.27 -3.30
C TYR A 17 -13.75 -23.69 -3.53
N LEU A 18 -12.82 -23.87 -4.48
CA LEU A 18 -12.24 -25.18 -4.78
C LEU A 18 -11.31 -25.69 -3.67
N VAL A 19 -10.61 -24.79 -2.97
CA VAL A 19 -9.85 -25.13 -1.75
C VAL A 19 -10.78 -25.64 -0.65
N ALA A 20 -11.95 -25.00 -0.47
CA ALA A 20 -12.95 -25.45 0.49
C ALA A 20 -13.58 -26.81 0.12
N LYS A 21 -13.53 -27.19 -1.17
CA LYS A 21 -13.87 -28.53 -1.65
C LYS A 21 -12.70 -29.53 -1.56
N GLU A 22 -11.62 -29.17 -0.88
CA GLU A 22 -10.44 -30.00 -0.64
C GLU A 22 -9.69 -30.45 -1.92
N LYS A 23 -9.89 -29.75 -3.05
CA LYS A 23 -9.14 -30.04 -4.27
C LYS A 23 -7.66 -29.72 -4.11
N SER A 24 -6.82 -30.51 -4.78
CA SER A 24 -5.38 -30.25 -4.82
C SER A 24 -5.08 -28.99 -5.65
N PRO A 25 -3.99 -28.23 -5.34
CA PRO A 25 -3.59 -27.08 -6.14
C PRO A 25 -3.35 -27.40 -7.63
N HIS A 26 -2.98 -28.65 -7.94
CA HIS A 26 -2.80 -29.12 -9.31
C HIS A 26 -4.14 -29.21 -10.06
N GLU A 27 -5.17 -29.81 -9.45
CA GLU A 27 -6.51 -29.88 -10.03
C GLU A 27 -7.10 -28.48 -10.21
N ILE A 28 -6.93 -27.61 -9.22
CA ILE A 28 -7.39 -26.22 -9.26
C ILE A 28 -6.74 -25.47 -10.43
N PHE A 29 -5.44 -25.63 -10.64
CA PHE A 29 -4.74 -25.00 -11.76
C PHE A 29 -5.29 -25.45 -13.12
N ASN A 30 -5.54 -26.75 -13.28
CA ASN A 30 -6.11 -27.29 -14.50
C ASN A 30 -7.52 -26.75 -14.75
N GLU A 31 -8.36 -26.71 -13.71
CA GLU A 31 -9.73 -26.20 -13.81
C GLU A 31 -9.77 -24.71 -14.15
N VAL A 32 -8.94 -23.90 -13.50
CA VAL A 32 -8.80 -22.47 -13.82
C VAL A 32 -8.36 -22.28 -15.27
N ARG A 33 -7.37 -23.05 -15.74
CA ARG A 33 -6.91 -23.00 -17.13
C ARG A 33 -7.99 -23.41 -18.13
N THR A 34 -8.79 -24.44 -17.82
CA THR A 34 -9.86 -24.91 -18.70
C THR A 34 -11.02 -23.91 -18.81
N VAL A 35 -11.38 -23.25 -17.71
CA VAL A 35 -12.55 -22.34 -17.66
C VAL A 35 -12.22 -20.93 -18.15
N TYR A 36 -11.07 -20.38 -17.73
CA TYR A 36 -10.70 -18.99 -18.02
C TYR A 36 -9.76 -18.86 -19.22
N GLY A 37 -9.09 -19.93 -19.61
CA GLY A 37 -8.11 -19.92 -20.68
C GLY A 37 -6.68 -19.75 -20.18
N GLU A 38 -5.74 -19.75 -21.12
CA GLU A 38 -4.32 -19.63 -20.85
C GLU A 38 -3.93 -18.14 -20.71
N GLY A 39 -3.24 -17.79 -19.63
CA GLY A 39 -2.70 -16.44 -19.41
C GLY A 39 -3.34 -15.65 -18.27
N HIS A 40 -4.54 -16.00 -17.80
CA HIS A 40 -5.21 -15.24 -16.72
C HIS A 40 -4.53 -15.40 -15.36
N MET A 41 -4.08 -16.61 -15.03
CA MET A 41 -3.34 -16.87 -13.81
C MET A 41 -2.28 -17.96 -14.03
N ASN A 42 -1.03 -17.66 -13.69
CA ASN A 42 0.04 -18.64 -13.77
C ASN A 42 -0.02 -19.65 -12.62
N ARG A 43 0.64 -20.79 -12.80
CA ARG A 43 0.67 -21.89 -11.82
C ARG A 43 1.12 -21.42 -10.43
N THR A 44 2.17 -20.61 -10.36
CA THR A 44 2.71 -20.07 -9.10
C THR A 44 1.68 -19.23 -8.34
N SER A 45 0.89 -18.41 -9.04
CA SER A 45 -0.15 -17.58 -8.44
C SER A 45 -1.29 -18.43 -7.89
N VAL A 46 -1.74 -19.45 -8.64
CA VAL A 46 -2.77 -20.39 -8.15
C VAL A 46 -2.31 -21.08 -6.87
N TYR A 47 -1.08 -21.60 -6.85
CA TYR A 47 -0.52 -22.28 -5.69
C TYR A 47 -0.36 -21.36 -4.48
N LYS A 48 0.08 -20.11 -4.70
CA LYS A 48 0.12 -19.09 -3.65
C LYS A 48 -1.26 -18.88 -3.04
N TRP A 49 -2.28 -18.62 -3.85
CA TRP A 49 -3.64 -18.41 -3.35
C TRP A 49 -4.22 -19.64 -2.65
N CYS A 50 -3.95 -20.85 -3.15
CA CYS A 50 -4.33 -22.08 -2.46
C CYS A 50 -3.74 -22.15 -1.05
N ARG A 51 -2.45 -21.81 -0.88
CA ARG A 51 -1.78 -21.78 0.42
C ARG A 51 -2.38 -20.71 1.34
N GLU A 52 -2.56 -19.50 0.84
CA GLU A 52 -3.14 -18.40 1.62
C GLU A 52 -4.55 -18.74 2.14
N PHE A 53 -5.40 -19.31 1.28
CA PHE A 53 -6.75 -19.72 1.69
C PHE A 53 -6.74 -20.90 2.68
N LYS A 54 -5.84 -21.87 2.51
CA LYS A 54 -5.64 -22.95 3.50
C LYS A 54 -5.18 -22.40 4.86
N ASN A 55 -4.41 -21.31 4.86
CA ASN A 55 -3.95 -20.63 6.07
C ASN A 55 -5.01 -19.69 6.68
N GLY A 56 -6.25 -19.70 6.17
CA GLY A 56 -7.36 -18.93 6.75
C GLY A 56 -7.58 -17.54 6.17
N ARG A 57 -6.87 -17.14 5.10
CA ARG A 57 -7.20 -15.89 4.39
C ARG A 57 -8.63 -15.98 3.85
N THR A 58 -9.42 -14.92 4.00
CA THR A 58 -10.78 -14.84 3.45
C THR A 58 -10.89 -13.84 2.30
N ASN A 59 -10.05 -12.80 2.27
CA ASN A 59 -10.09 -11.76 1.26
C ASN A 59 -9.52 -12.24 -0.10
N VAL A 60 -10.28 -12.02 -1.18
CA VAL A 60 -9.90 -12.35 -2.57
C VAL A 60 -9.18 -11.20 -3.29
N HIS A 61 -9.22 -10.00 -2.72
CA HIS A 61 -8.48 -8.85 -3.22
C HIS A 61 -7.03 -8.90 -2.71
N ASP A 62 -6.14 -8.26 -3.46
CA ASP A 62 -4.80 -8.02 -2.95
C ASP A 62 -4.90 -7.09 -1.73
N ASP A 63 -4.03 -7.31 -0.75
CA ASP A 63 -3.93 -6.37 0.35
C ASP A 63 -3.47 -5.02 -0.19
N LEU A 64 -3.84 -3.94 0.49
CA LEU A 64 -3.31 -2.62 0.17
C LEU A 64 -1.79 -2.75 0.11
N ARG A 65 -1.23 -2.49 -1.08
CA ARG A 65 0.21 -2.53 -1.26
C ARG A 65 0.78 -1.49 -0.33
N SER A 66 1.51 -1.92 0.69
CA SER A 66 2.38 -1.01 1.42
C SER A 66 3.29 -0.38 0.37
N GLY A 67 3.08 0.91 0.13
CA GLY A 67 3.93 1.69 -0.74
C GLY A 67 5.36 1.72 -0.19
N ARG A 68 6.24 2.48 -0.84
CA ARG A 68 7.50 2.86 -0.20
C ARG A 68 7.14 3.50 1.15
N PRO A 69 7.69 3.04 2.29
CA PRO A 69 7.47 3.71 3.56
C PRO A 69 7.89 5.17 3.37
N SER A 70 6.94 6.09 3.53
CA SER A 70 7.29 7.50 3.58
C SER A 70 8.14 7.70 4.83
N ILE A 71 9.27 8.39 4.71
CA ILE A 71 10.03 8.86 5.88
C ILE A 71 9.12 9.77 6.73
N LEU A 72 8.16 10.41 6.07
CA LEU A 72 7.11 11.21 6.69
C LEU A 72 6.05 10.30 7.32
N THR A 73 6.27 9.93 8.58
CA THR A 73 5.26 9.28 9.43
C THR A 73 4.45 10.35 10.18
N ASP A 74 3.24 9.99 10.64
CA ASP A 74 2.39 10.90 11.43
C ASP A 74 3.09 11.43 12.69
N ASP A 75 3.98 10.64 13.29
CA ASP A 75 4.80 11.07 14.43
C ASP A 75 5.80 12.18 14.03
N VAL A 76 6.46 12.02 12.89
CA VAL A 76 7.40 13.02 12.37
C VAL A 76 6.66 14.31 11.99
N VAL A 77 5.49 14.20 11.34
CA VAL A 77 4.66 15.37 11.00
C VAL A 77 4.25 16.14 12.26
N LYS A 78 3.79 15.44 13.29
CA LYS A 78 3.42 16.07 14.58
C LYS A 78 4.59 16.77 15.25
N LYS A 79 5.79 16.18 15.20
CA LYS A 79 6.99 16.83 15.77
C LYS A 79 7.37 18.11 15.02
N VAL A 80 7.28 18.11 13.69
CA VAL A 80 7.49 19.31 12.86
C VAL A 80 6.44 20.36 13.18
N GLU A 81 5.17 19.97 13.29
CA GLU A 81 4.07 20.88 13.65
C GLU A 81 4.32 21.54 15.02
N ASN A 82 4.66 20.75 16.03
CA ASN A 82 4.93 21.26 17.37
C ASN A 82 6.11 22.24 17.36
N ALA A 83 7.21 21.92 16.68
CA ALA A 83 8.36 22.82 16.58
C ALA A 83 7.98 24.18 15.96
N VAL A 84 7.19 24.18 14.87
CA VAL A 84 6.73 25.40 14.21
C VAL A 84 5.72 26.18 15.07
N ARG A 85 4.86 25.49 15.83
CA ARG A 85 3.91 26.14 16.75
C ARG A 85 4.62 26.76 17.95
N ASP A 86 5.64 26.10 18.48
CA ASP A 86 6.44 26.54 19.63
C ASP A 86 7.29 27.76 19.26
N ASP A 87 7.99 27.71 18.12
CA ASP A 87 8.69 28.86 17.54
C ASP A 87 8.31 29.09 16.08
N ARG A 88 7.37 30.02 15.88
CA ARG A 88 6.90 30.42 14.56
C ARG A 88 7.95 31.13 13.71
N ARG A 89 9.11 31.51 14.25
CA ARG A 89 10.16 32.21 13.49
C ARG A 89 11.21 31.29 12.89
N LEU A 90 11.14 29.99 13.18
CA LEU A 90 12.09 29.01 12.68
C LEU A 90 12.28 29.09 11.16
N THR A 91 13.54 29.05 10.76
CA THR A 91 13.97 28.93 9.37
C THR A 91 13.96 27.48 8.93
N LEU A 92 13.90 27.24 7.61
CA LEU A 92 14.04 25.89 7.07
C LEU A 92 15.42 25.27 7.39
N ASP A 93 16.45 26.10 7.56
CA ASP A 93 17.79 25.64 7.93
C ASP A 93 17.82 25.09 9.36
N GLU A 94 17.21 25.80 10.31
CA GLU A 94 17.07 25.34 11.70
C GLU A 94 16.21 24.07 11.79
N LEU A 95 15.10 24.03 11.07
CA LEU A 95 14.25 22.83 10.99
C LEU A 95 14.99 21.65 10.35
N SER A 96 15.81 21.88 9.33
CA SER A 96 16.63 20.83 8.72
C SER A 96 17.70 20.30 9.67
N ALA A 97 18.22 21.14 10.57
CA ALA A 97 19.14 20.71 11.62
C ALA A 97 18.43 19.89 12.72
N MET A 98 17.17 20.23 13.05
CA MET A 98 16.35 19.49 14.02
C MET A 98 15.85 18.15 13.47
N PHE A 99 15.59 18.06 12.17
CA PHE A 99 15.06 16.89 11.49
C PHE A 99 15.98 16.41 10.36
N PRO A 100 17.20 15.91 10.67
CA PRO A 100 18.19 15.54 9.66
C PRO A 100 17.78 14.37 8.76
N GLN A 101 16.76 13.59 9.18
CA GLN A 101 16.16 12.52 8.38
C GLN A 101 15.28 13.05 7.24
N LEU A 102 14.87 14.31 7.27
CA LEU A 102 14.07 14.94 6.23
C LEU A 102 14.94 15.84 5.37
N SER A 103 14.72 15.81 4.05
CA SER A 103 15.34 16.79 3.16
C SER A 103 14.69 18.16 3.37
N ARG A 104 15.43 19.23 3.08
CA ARG A 104 14.91 20.61 3.12
C ARG A 104 13.62 20.77 2.30
N SER A 105 13.58 20.16 1.11
CA SER A 105 12.41 20.19 0.22
C SER A 105 11.20 19.49 0.85
N LEU A 106 11.40 18.31 1.44
CA LEU A 106 10.35 17.57 2.12
C LEU A 106 9.84 18.30 3.37
N LEU A 107 10.72 18.97 4.11
CA LEU A 107 10.33 19.84 5.23
C LEU A 107 9.47 21.01 4.77
N HIS A 108 9.86 21.68 3.69
CA HIS A 108 9.06 22.76 3.12
C HIS A 108 7.67 22.28 2.70
N GLU A 109 7.59 21.19 1.92
CA GLU A 109 6.34 20.55 1.50
C GLU A 109 5.47 20.17 2.71
N THR A 110 6.07 19.56 3.74
CA THR A 110 5.34 19.19 4.96
C THR A 110 4.73 20.41 5.65
N ILE A 111 5.47 21.51 5.75
CA ILE A 111 5.00 22.71 6.45
C ILE A 111 3.92 23.43 5.64
N THR A 112 4.10 23.58 4.33
CA THR A 112 3.18 24.36 3.49
C THR A 112 1.99 23.56 2.96
N GLU A 113 2.19 22.31 2.56
CA GLU A 113 1.17 21.49 1.91
C GLU A 113 0.45 20.58 2.91
N THR A 114 1.19 19.91 3.79
CA THR A 114 0.59 18.99 4.77
C THR A 114 -0.01 19.73 5.97
N LEU A 115 0.74 20.69 6.54
CA LEU A 115 0.33 21.44 7.73
C LEU A 115 -0.38 22.77 7.40
N GLY A 116 -0.27 23.25 6.16
CA GLY A 116 -0.95 24.47 5.72
C GLY A 116 -0.38 25.77 6.29
N PHE A 117 0.83 25.77 6.84
CA PHE A 117 1.46 27.01 7.33
C PHE A 117 1.97 27.86 6.17
N HIS A 118 1.79 29.17 6.30
CA HIS A 118 2.35 30.14 5.37
C HIS A 118 3.30 31.09 6.07
N LYS A 119 4.41 31.44 5.41
CA LYS A 119 5.37 32.38 5.98
C LYS A 119 4.93 33.81 5.68
N LEU A 120 4.45 34.51 6.70
CA LEU A 120 4.11 35.93 6.65
C LEU A 120 5.21 36.75 7.33
N CYS A 121 5.94 37.53 6.53
CA CYS A 121 7.16 38.22 6.91
C CYS A 121 8.21 37.24 7.46
N ALA A 122 8.27 37.08 8.79
CA ALA A 122 9.22 36.23 9.49
C ALA A 122 8.54 35.15 10.35
N ARG A 123 7.21 34.95 10.22
CA ARG A 123 6.45 34.00 11.04
C ARG A 123 5.67 33.01 10.19
N TRP A 124 5.66 31.75 10.60
CA TRP A 124 4.70 30.75 10.15
C TRP A 124 3.33 31.05 10.78
N VAL A 125 2.33 31.20 9.94
CA VAL A 125 0.93 31.53 10.30
C VAL A 125 0.01 30.46 9.76
#